data_AF-A0A2G3E1H3-F1
#
_entry.id   AF-A0A2G3E1H3-F1
#
_cell.length_a   1.000
_cell.length_b   1.000
_cell.length_c   1.000
_cell.angle_alpha   90.00
_cell.angle_beta   90.00
_cell.angle_gamma   90.00
#
_symmetry.space_group_name_H-M   'P 1'
#
loop_
_entity.id
_entity.type
_entity.pdbx_description
1 polymer ?
#
loop_
_entity_poly.entity_id
_entity_poly.type
_entity_poly.pdbx_seq_one_letter_code
_entity_poly.pdbx_strand_id
1 'polypeptide(L)'
;MHPFDSKNKRYNFISTIERFQVAFSNKNRQKLRYNYGREYGRNDKGWYLPEQKVQENLELAYAISVHKSQGSEFDYVYIVIPKRDSHLLSMELLYTAITRAQKKVTILLQEDIGTLTALGHLEKSAVRRINSSVFAFNPLPEELLYIQNWYADEKKLATLSEYFVRSKSEVIIANMLVSEEVPFVYEEPLYAPDGTMFLPDFTVKFRGETYYWEHVGRLDLPDYRAHWEIKEKWYEKNFPGKLLITYEGKDLSTAAMDIIKGHK
;
A
#
# COMPACT_ATOMS: atom_id res chain seq x y z
N MET A 1 27.76 -8.21 -13.67
CA MET A 1 28.77 -8.48 -12.63
C MET A 1 28.63 -7.41 -11.55
N HIS A 2 28.58 -7.77 -10.27
CA HIS A 2 28.41 -6.78 -9.22
C HIS A 2 29.70 -5.95 -9.12
N PRO A 3 29.65 -4.63 -8.81
CA PRO A 3 30.86 -3.83 -8.65
C PRO A 3 31.87 -4.43 -7.65
N PHE A 4 31.37 -5.16 -6.65
CA PHE A 4 32.18 -5.82 -5.63
C PHE A 4 32.81 -7.15 -6.08
N ASP A 5 32.32 -7.78 -7.16
CA ASP A 5 32.89 -9.01 -7.70
C ASP A 5 34.13 -8.78 -8.57
N SER A 6 34.38 -7.52 -8.96
CA SER A 6 35.50 -7.10 -9.82
C SER A 6 36.88 -7.50 -9.29
N LYS A 7 37.00 -7.69 -7.97
CA LYS A 7 38.25 -8.10 -7.31
C LYS A 7 38.48 -9.61 -7.29
N ASN A 8 37.45 -10.41 -7.60
CA ASN A 8 37.54 -11.86 -7.50
C ASN A 8 37.91 -12.47 -8.86
N LYS A 9 39.19 -12.84 -9.01
CA LYS A 9 39.78 -13.39 -10.25
C LYS A 9 39.01 -14.59 -10.83
N ARG A 10 38.23 -15.30 -10.01
CA ARG A 10 37.40 -16.44 -10.41
C ARG A 10 36.23 -16.06 -11.33
N TYR A 11 35.79 -14.80 -11.34
CA TYR A 11 34.70 -14.30 -12.18
C TYR A 11 35.16 -13.53 -13.41
N ASN A 12 36.48 -13.39 -13.63
CA ASN A 12 37.04 -12.76 -14.83
C ASN A 12 36.72 -13.55 -16.13
N PHE A 13 36.32 -14.82 -16.05
CA PHE A 13 35.88 -15.58 -17.23
C PHE A 13 34.48 -15.15 -17.73
N ILE A 14 33.68 -14.46 -16.91
CA ILE A 14 32.32 -14.03 -17.26
C ILE A 14 32.36 -12.86 -18.25
N SER A 15 33.43 -12.04 -18.25
CA SER A 15 33.61 -10.99 -19.26
C SER A 15 33.86 -11.53 -20.68
N THR A 16 34.16 -12.83 -20.81
CA THR A 16 34.45 -13.54 -22.06
C THR A 16 33.29 -14.36 -22.61
N ILE A 17 32.07 -14.29 -22.04
CA ILE A 17 30.92 -14.98 -22.62
C ILE A 17 30.47 -14.25 -23.90
N GLU A 18 30.78 -14.84 -25.05
CA GLU A 18 30.43 -14.29 -26.37
C GLU A 18 29.03 -14.67 -26.83
N ARG A 19 28.52 -15.83 -26.36
CA ARG A 19 27.22 -16.38 -26.74
C ARG A 19 26.61 -17.15 -25.57
N PHE A 20 25.30 -17.05 -25.40
CA PHE A 20 24.52 -17.97 -24.57
C PHE A 20 23.19 -18.31 -25.24
N GLN A 21 22.61 -19.44 -24.85
CA GLN A 21 21.34 -19.92 -25.37
C GLN A 21 20.38 -20.18 -24.21
N VAL A 22 19.16 -19.68 -24.33
CA VAL A 22 18.06 -19.96 -23.42
C VAL A 22 17.25 -21.13 -23.98
N ALA A 23 17.15 -22.19 -23.17
CA ALA A 23 16.27 -23.33 -23.42
C ALA A 23 15.06 -23.25 -22.48
N PHE A 24 13.87 -23.49 -23.02
CA PHE A 24 12.63 -23.46 -22.22
C PHE A 24 12.30 -24.85 -21.71
N SER A 25 12.01 -24.95 -20.41
CA SER A 25 11.58 -26.20 -19.75
C SER A 25 10.12 -26.56 -20.01
N ASN A 26 9.29 -25.59 -20.41
CA ASN A 26 7.86 -25.79 -20.65
C ASN A 26 7.62 -26.69 -21.88
N LYS A 27 6.74 -27.70 -21.74
CA LYS A 27 6.35 -28.66 -22.80
C LYS A 27 6.02 -27.99 -24.14
N ASN A 28 5.30 -26.86 -24.13
CA ASN A 28 4.87 -26.17 -25.35
C ASN A 28 6.01 -25.43 -26.06
N ARG A 29 7.08 -25.10 -25.34
CA ARG A 29 8.22 -24.32 -25.87
C ARG A 29 9.54 -25.11 -25.84
N GLN A 30 9.48 -26.41 -25.55
CA GLN A 30 10.67 -27.24 -25.34
C GLN A 30 11.55 -27.36 -26.59
N LYS A 31 10.97 -27.20 -27.78
CA LYS A 31 11.68 -27.15 -29.07
C LYS A 31 12.23 -25.76 -29.42
N LEU A 32 11.84 -24.72 -28.69
CA LEU A 32 12.32 -23.37 -28.92
C LEU A 32 13.64 -23.14 -28.17
N ARG A 33 14.53 -22.41 -28.83
CA ARG A 33 15.78 -21.93 -28.29
C ARG A 33 15.92 -20.47 -28.69
N TYR A 34 16.42 -19.64 -27.77
CA TYR A 34 16.72 -18.24 -28.05
C TYR A 34 18.19 -17.98 -27.80
N ASN A 35 18.88 -17.39 -28.77
CA ASN A 35 20.32 -17.17 -28.71
C ASN A 35 20.62 -15.68 -28.49
N TYR A 36 21.59 -15.38 -27.62
CA TYR A 36 22.09 -14.03 -27.33
C TYR A 36 23.61 -13.95 -27.44
N GLY A 37 24.14 -12.96 -28.16
CA GLY A 37 25.56 -12.91 -28.50
C GLY A 37 25.83 -12.39 -29.91
N ARG A 38 27.00 -12.74 -30.45
CA ARG A 38 27.47 -12.33 -31.79
C ARG A 38 27.72 -13.52 -32.70
N GLU A 39 27.97 -13.25 -33.98
CA GLU A 39 28.40 -14.21 -35.00
C GLU A 39 27.40 -15.34 -35.27
N TYR A 40 26.10 -15.00 -35.28
CA TYR A 40 25.03 -15.94 -35.58
C TYR A 40 24.91 -16.31 -37.06
N GLY A 41 25.61 -15.60 -37.94
CA GLY A 41 25.55 -15.83 -39.38
C GLY A 41 24.22 -15.38 -39.97
N ARG A 42 23.72 -16.14 -40.96
CA ARG A 42 22.49 -15.83 -41.71
C ARG A 42 21.42 -16.88 -41.42
N ASN A 43 20.15 -16.46 -41.42
CA ASN A 43 19.03 -17.40 -41.35
C ASN A 43 18.81 -18.14 -42.70
N ASP A 44 17.88 -19.08 -42.74
CA ASP A 44 17.53 -19.87 -43.94
C ASP A 44 17.07 -19.01 -45.13
N LYS A 45 16.72 -17.73 -44.88
CA LYS A 45 16.33 -16.73 -45.89
C LYS A 45 17.49 -15.81 -46.29
N GLY A 46 18.70 -16.07 -45.82
CA GLY A 46 19.92 -15.30 -46.13
C GLY A 46 20.07 -13.98 -45.35
N TRP A 47 19.22 -13.69 -44.36
CA TRP A 47 19.28 -12.46 -43.57
C TRP A 47 20.26 -12.61 -42.42
N TYR A 48 21.08 -11.59 -42.19
CA TYR A 48 21.95 -11.54 -41.01
C TYR A 48 21.12 -11.51 -39.73
N LEU A 49 21.48 -12.39 -38.80
CA LEU A 49 20.86 -12.43 -37.47
C LEU A 49 21.38 -11.24 -36.64
N PRO A 50 20.49 -10.53 -35.91
CA PRO A 50 20.88 -9.37 -35.13
C PRO A 50 21.82 -9.79 -34.00
N GLU A 51 22.96 -9.10 -33.90
CA GLU A 51 23.93 -9.31 -32.83
C GLU A 51 23.59 -8.47 -31.61
N GLN A 52 23.78 -9.04 -30.43
CA GLN A 52 23.57 -8.35 -29.15
C GLN A 52 24.71 -8.66 -28.21
N LYS A 53 25.17 -7.67 -27.44
CA LYS A 53 26.18 -7.93 -26.41
C LYS A 53 25.54 -8.75 -25.28
N VAL A 54 26.20 -9.83 -24.89
CA VAL A 54 25.75 -10.70 -23.80
C VAL A 54 25.62 -9.91 -22.49
N GLN A 55 26.54 -8.98 -22.23
CA GLN A 55 26.57 -8.18 -21.01
C GLN A 55 25.36 -7.25 -20.86
N GLU A 56 24.74 -6.86 -21.97
CA GLU A 56 23.54 -6.00 -21.97
C GLU A 56 22.25 -6.80 -21.74
N ASN A 57 22.31 -8.12 -21.89
CA ASN A 57 21.16 -9.03 -21.77
C ASN A 57 21.15 -9.84 -20.46
N LEU A 58 22.17 -9.66 -19.60
CA LEU A 58 22.28 -10.35 -18.33
C LEU A 58 22.31 -9.36 -17.17
N GLU A 59 21.39 -9.52 -16.24
CA GLU A 59 21.34 -8.80 -14.97
C GLU A 59 21.48 -9.76 -13.78
N LEU A 60 21.93 -9.23 -12.64
CA LEU A 60 21.99 -10.01 -11.41
C LEU A 60 20.57 -10.16 -10.84
N ALA A 61 20.23 -11.38 -10.43
CA ALA A 61 18.89 -11.74 -9.98
C ALA A 61 18.85 -12.16 -8.49
N TYR A 62 19.72 -11.59 -7.64
CA TYR A 62 19.68 -11.84 -6.18
C TYR A 62 18.35 -11.39 -5.57
N ALA A 63 17.81 -10.29 -6.08
CA ALA A 63 16.47 -9.82 -5.82
C ALA A 63 15.86 -9.45 -7.17
N ILE A 64 14.59 -9.82 -7.38
CA ILE A 64 13.84 -9.50 -8.58
C ILE A 64 12.59 -8.71 -8.19
N SER A 65 12.14 -7.83 -9.09
CA SER A 65 10.87 -7.15 -8.88
C SER A 65 9.70 -8.13 -9.03
N VAL A 66 8.60 -7.85 -8.34
CA VAL A 66 7.37 -8.66 -8.43
C VAL A 66 6.90 -8.79 -9.88
N HIS A 67 6.95 -7.70 -10.66
CA HIS A 67 6.62 -7.69 -12.08
C HIS A 67 7.48 -8.67 -12.91
N LYS A 68 8.79 -8.74 -12.65
CA LYS A 68 9.69 -9.70 -13.34
C LYS A 68 9.47 -11.15 -12.91
N SER A 69 8.88 -11.36 -11.75
CA SER A 69 8.54 -12.70 -11.24
C SER A 69 7.20 -13.25 -11.77
N GLN A 70 6.45 -12.48 -12.56
CA GLN A 70 5.13 -12.85 -13.01
C GLN A 70 5.14 -14.18 -13.79
N GLY A 71 4.28 -15.12 -13.39
CA GLY A 71 4.21 -16.46 -13.97
C GLY A 71 5.27 -17.44 -13.49
N SER A 72 6.16 -17.02 -12.58
CA SER A 72 7.10 -17.91 -11.87
C SER A 72 6.58 -18.24 -10.48
N GLU A 73 6.97 -19.37 -9.92
CA GLU A 73 6.63 -19.78 -8.55
C GLU A 73 7.88 -20.29 -7.86
N PHE A 74 7.97 -20.08 -6.55
CA PHE A 74 9.13 -20.42 -5.72
C PHE A 74 8.68 -21.06 -4.41
N ASP A 75 9.45 -22.00 -3.89
CA ASP A 75 9.13 -22.64 -2.60
C ASP A 75 9.10 -21.63 -1.44
N TYR A 76 10.09 -20.73 -1.40
CA TYR A 76 10.28 -19.74 -0.35
C TYR A 76 10.43 -18.35 -0.97
N VAL A 77 9.63 -17.39 -0.52
CA VAL A 77 9.68 -15.99 -1.00
C VAL A 77 9.89 -15.03 0.16
N TYR A 78 10.88 -14.15 -0.01
CA TYR A 78 11.13 -13.02 0.88
C TYR A 78 10.66 -11.74 0.19
N ILE A 79 9.68 -11.07 0.78
CA ILE A 79 9.11 -9.82 0.26
C ILE A 79 9.69 -8.68 1.07
N VAL A 80 10.31 -7.70 0.42
CA VAL A 80 10.85 -6.50 1.07
C VAL A 80 9.96 -5.32 0.74
N ILE A 81 9.39 -4.69 1.76
CA ILE A 81 8.54 -3.50 1.62
C ILE A 81 9.31 -2.28 2.15
N PRO A 82 9.72 -1.34 1.27
CA PRO A 82 10.46 -0.16 1.68
C PRO A 82 9.54 0.88 2.35
N LYS A 83 10.13 1.76 3.16
CA LYS A 83 9.44 2.86 3.88
C LYS A 83 8.75 3.89 2.96
N ARG A 84 9.19 4.03 1.72
CA ARG A 84 8.66 5.07 0.82
C ARG A 84 7.28 4.68 0.31
N ASP A 85 6.29 5.49 0.63
CA ASP A 85 5.01 5.48 -0.05
C ASP A 85 5.26 5.83 -1.52
N SER A 86 5.21 4.82 -2.37
CA SER A 86 5.33 4.99 -3.81
C SER A 86 4.03 4.51 -4.41
N HIS A 87 3.52 5.22 -5.42
CA HIS A 87 2.32 4.82 -6.17
C HIS A 87 2.42 3.41 -6.78
N LEU A 88 3.61 2.79 -6.77
CA LEU A 88 3.84 1.42 -7.24
C LEU A 88 3.47 0.36 -6.18
N LEU A 89 3.40 0.72 -4.90
CA LEU A 89 3.05 -0.20 -3.83
C LEU A 89 1.52 -0.26 -3.71
N SER A 90 0.93 -1.35 -4.20
CA SER A 90 -0.51 -1.60 -4.14
C SER A 90 -0.82 -2.97 -3.54
N MET A 91 -2.07 -3.16 -3.12
CA MET A 91 -2.55 -4.45 -2.62
C MET A 91 -2.42 -5.55 -3.68
N GLU A 92 -2.66 -5.23 -4.95
CA GLU A 92 -2.52 -6.17 -6.05
C GLU A 92 -1.08 -6.60 -6.26
N LEU A 93 -0.12 -5.68 -6.13
CA LEU A 93 1.30 -6.00 -6.23
C LEU A 93 1.72 -6.91 -5.06
N LEU A 94 1.27 -6.61 -3.84
CA LEU A 94 1.54 -7.42 -2.66
C LEU A 94 0.91 -8.82 -2.79
N TYR A 95 -0.35 -8.90 -3.22
CA TYR A 95 -1.04 -10.16 -3.50
C TYR A 95 -0.29 -10.99 -4.55
N THR A 96 0.16 -10.36 -5.63
CA THR A 96 0.95 -11.03 -6.67
C THR A 96 2.25 -11.58 -6.11
N ALA A 97 2.93 -10.83 -5.23
CA ALA A 97 4.16 -11.26 -4.57
C ALA A 97 3.92 -12.44 -3.63
N ILE A 98 2.86 -12.40 -2.82
CA ILE A 98 2.47 -13.48 -1.89
C ILE A 98 2.17 -14.76 -2.66
N THR A 99 1.40 -14.66 -3.75
CA THR A 99 1.03 -15.83 -4.57
C THR A 99 2.19 -16.41 -5.38
N ARG A 100 3.38 -15.79 -5.38
CA ARG A 100 4.58 -16.42 -5.95
C ARG A 100 5.12 -17.55 -5.07
N ALA A 101 4.76 -17.60 -3.79
CA ALA A 101 5.28 -18.60 -2.87
C ALA A 101 4.41 -19.87 -2.84
N GLN A 102 5.05 -21.04 -2.89
CA GLN A 102 4.38 -22.33 -2.80
C GLN A 102 4.33 -22.89 -1.38
N LYS A 103 5.36 -22.65 -0.55
CA LYS A 103 5.45 -23.22 0.80
C LYS A 103 5.49 -22.15 1.89
N LYS A 104 6.31 -21.12 1.74
CA LYS A 104 6.49 -20.10 2.79
C LYS A 104 6.74 -18.71 2.23
N VAL A 105 6.07 -17.73 2.83
CA VAL A 105 6.33 -16.30 2.62
C VAL A 105 6.96 -15.73 3.89
N THR A 106 7.92 -14.83 3.72
CA THR A 106 8.46 -13.99 4.80
C THR A 106 8.42 -12.54 4.33
N ILE A 107 7.75 -11.69 5.09
CA ILE A 107 7.61 -10.26 4.77
C ILE A 107 8.55 -9.48 5.68
N LEU A 108 9.41 -8.69 5.06
CA LEU A 108 10.38 -7.79 5.70
C LEU A 108 9.88 -6.37 5.49
N LEU A 109 9.37 -5.77 6.57
CA LEU A 109 8.88 -4.39 6.59
C LEU A 109 10.00 -3.48 7.09
N GLN A 110 10.22 -2.36 6.40
CA GLN A 110 11.19 -1.35 6.86
C GLN A 110 10.64 -0.48 8.00
N GLU A 111 9.32 -0.28 8.06
CA GLU A 111 8.63 0.54 9.06
C GLU A 111 7.81 -0.35 10.02
N ASP A 112 6.52 -0.07 10.17
CA ASP A 112 5.61 -0.79 11.04
C ASP A 112 4.53 -1.52 10.23
N ILE A 113 3.62 -2.18 10.94
CA ILE A 113 2.51 -2.91 10.34
C ILE A 113 1.46 -1.99 9.71
N GLY A 114 1.44 -0.70 10.08
CA GLY A 114 0.55 0.31 9.52
C GLY A 114 0.71 0.46 8.01
N THR A 115 1.91 0.20 7.45
CA THR A 115 2.12 0.15 6.00
C THR A 115 1.27 -0.93 5.32
N LEU A 116 1.08 -2.09 5.97
CA LEU A 116 0.23 -3.16 5.42
C LEU A 116 -1.25 -2.80 5.52
N THR A 117 -1.66 -2.18 6.63
CA THR A 117 -3.02 -1.63 6.79
C THR A 117 -3.30 -0.59 5.71
N ALA A 118 -2.32 0.27 5.43
CA ALA A 118 -2.41 1.31 4.43
C ALA A 118 -2.64 0.77 3.00
N LEU A 119 -2.06 -0.40 2.69
CA LEU A 119 -2.28 -1.09 1.42
C LEU A 119 -3.68 -1.69 1.31
N GLY A 120 -4.35 -1.97 2.42
CA GLY A 120 -5.73 -2.43 2.46
C GLY A 120 -6.77 -1.33 2.16
N HIS A 121 -6.38 -0.06 2.15
CA HIS A 121 -7.31 1.02 1.85
C HIS A 121 -7.86 0.92 0.42
N LEU A 122 -9.17 1.12 0.32
CA LEU A 122 -9.95 1.07 -0.93
C LEU A 122 -9.35 1.96 -2.03
N GLU A 123 -8.76 3.09 -1.63
CA GLU A 123 -8.22 4.12 -2.51
C GLU A 123 -6.92 3.71 -3.21
N LYS A 124 -6.14 2.80 -2.62
CA LYS A 124 -4.89 2.29 -3.20
C LYS A 124 -5.10 1.12 -4.17
N SER A 125 -6.32 0.58 -4.28
CA SER A 125 -6.63 -0.50 -5.23
C SER A 125 -6.89 0.04 -6.64
N ALA A 126 -6.03 -0.34 -7.59
CA ALA A 126 -6.20 0.01 -8.99
C ALA A 126 -7.38 -0.73 -9.64
N VAL A 127 -7.63 -1.99 -9.23
CA VAL A 127 -8.68 -2.83 -9.82
C VAL A 127 -10.09 -2.34 -9.47
N ARG A 128 -10.29 -1.88 -8.23
CA ARG A 128 -11.59 -1.34 -7.80
C ARG A 128 -11.97 -0.02 -8.46
N ARG A 129 -11.01 0.69 -9.07
CA ARG A 129 -11.26 1.88 -9.91
C ARG A 129 -11.60 1.54 -11.36
N ILE A 130 -11.56 0.26 -11.75
CA ILE A 130 -11.93 -0.17 -13.09
C ILE A 130 -13.38 -0.66 -13.01
N ASN A 131 -14.30 0.08 -13.63
CA ASN A 131 -15.65 -0.43 -13.83
C ASN A 131 -15.59 -1.57 -14.86
N SER A 132 -15.54 -2.80 -14.38
CA SER A 132 -15.50 -4.00 -15.21
C SER A 132 -16.89 -4.61 -15.46
N SER A 133 -17.98 -3.91 -15.10
CA SER A 133 -19.32 -4.44 -15.27
C SER A 133 -19.76 -4.33 -16.74
N VAL A 134 -19.78 -5.47 -17.42
CA VAL A 134 -20.17 -5.56 -18.84
C VAL A 134 -21.70 -5.56 -19.02
N PHE A 135 -22.45 -5.98 -18.00
CA PHE A 135 -23.90 -6.21 -18.09
C PHE A 135 -24.75 -5.10 -17.49
N ALA A 136 -24.21 -4.34 -16.53
CA ALA A 136 -24.92 -3.25 -15.87
C ALA A 136 -23.94 -2.13 -15.53
N PHE A 137 -24.17 -0.91 -16.01
CA PHE A 137 -23.32 0.22 -15.65
C PHE A 137 -23.54 0.60 -14.18
N ASN A 138 -22.61 0.19 -13.32
CA ASN A 138 -22.50 0.72 -11.97
C ASN A 138 -21.40 1.79 -11.99
N PRO A 139 -21.74 3.08 -11.99
CA PRO A 139 -20.72 4.11 -11.89
C PRO A 139 -19.92 3.87 -10.60
N LEU A 140 -18.62 4.14 -10.67
CA LEU A 140 -17.83 4.21 -9.45
C LEU A 140 -18.47 5.27 -8.56
N PRO A 141 -18.59 5.02 -7.24
CA PRO A 141 -18.96 6.04 -6.27
C PRO A 141 -18.25 7.35 -6.60
N GLU A 142 -18.98 8.47 -6.65
CA GLU A 142 -18.47 9.77 -7.06
C GLU A 142 -17.20 10.13 -6.28
N GLU A 143 -17.13 9.71 -5.03
CA GLU A 143 -15.99 9.86 -4.13
C GLU A 143 -14.68 9.32 -4.72
N LEU A 144 -14.71 8.19 -5.43
CA LEU A 144 -13.52 7.59 -6.06
C LEU A 144 -13.01 8.34 -7.29
N LEU A 145 -13.86 9.16 -7.93
CA LEU A 145 -13.50 9.98 -9.09
C LEU A 145 -12.79 11.27 -8.67
N TYR A 146 -13.09 11.80 -7.49
CA TYR A 146 -12.45 13.03 -6.96
C TYR A 146 -11.13 12.79 -6.24
N ILE A 147 -10.86 11.56 -5.79
CA ILE A 147 -9.61 11.14 -5.14
C ILE A 147 -8.38 11.58 -5.93
N GLN A 148 -8.36 11.38 -7.26
CA GLN A 148 -7.18 11.67 -8.08
C GLN A 148 -6.79 13.16 -8.12
N ASN A 149 -7.77 14.06 -8.10
CA ASN A 149 -7.54 15.51 -8.04
C ASN A 149 -7.28 15.99 -6.61
N TRP A 150 -7.84 15.31 -5.60
CA TRP A 150 -7.53 15.52 -4.19
C TRP A 150 -6.04 15.30 -3.90
N TYR A 151 -5.46 14.22 -4.45
CA TYR A 151 -4.03 13.87 -4.32
C TYR A 151 -3.08 14.65 -5.25
N ALA A 152 -3.56 15.22 -6.36
CA ALA A 152 -2.74 15.99 -7.29
C ALA A 152 -2.54 17.45 -6.85
N ASP A 153 -3.56 18.05 -6.23
CA ASP A 153 -3.50 19.41 -5.67
C ASP A 153 -2.91 19.45 -4.25
N GLU A 154 -2.61 18.29 -3.67
CA GLU A 154 -2.04 18.07 -2.33
C GLU A 154 -0.56 18.48 -2.16
N LYS A 155 0.02 19.19 -3.13
CA LYS A 155 1.30 19.90 -2.90
C LYS A 155 1.20 21.10 -1.94
N LYS A 156 0.02 21.40 -1.39
CA LYS A 156 -0.18 22.51 -0.43
C LYS A 156 -0.90 22.16 0.88
N LEU A 157 -1.45 20.96 1.04
CA LEU A 157 -2.20 20.58 2.26
C LEU A 157 -1.39 19.70 3.23
N ALA A 158 -0.26 19.14 2.78
CA ALA A 158 0.62 18.30 3.59
C ALA A 158 1.47 19.03 4.66
N THR A 159 1.30 20.34 4.86
CA THR A 159 2.18 21.12 5.76
C THR A 159 1.63 21.37 7.16
N LEU A 160 0.42 20.91 7.48
CA LEU A 160 -0.20 21.28 8.75
C LEU A 160 -0.58 20.09 9.66
N SER A 161 -0.94 18.92 9.12
CA SER A 161 -0.95 17.66 9.88
C SER A 161 -0.21 16.57 9.13
N GLU A 162 0.75 15.92 9.78
CA GLU A 162 1.50 14.77 9.26
C GLU A 162 0.65 13.49 9.10
N TYR A 163 -0.68 13.55 9.23
CA TYR A 163 -1.58 12.40 9.31
C TYR A 163 -2.44 12.23 8.06
N PHE A 164 -2.40 11.02 7.48
CA PHE A 164 -3.31 10.56 6.42
C PHE A 164 -4.59 10.02 7.05
N VAL A 165 -5.76 10.56 6.69
CA VAL A 165 -7.06 10.17 7.29
C VAL A 165 -7.98 9.43 6.30
N ARG A 166 -8.91 8.61 6.81
CA ARG A 166 -9.70 7.61 6.07
C ARG A 166 -10.96 8.15 5.39
N SER A 167 -11.41 9.35 5.71
CA SER A 167 -12.65 9.92 5.16
C SER A 167 -12.62 11.44 5.02
N LYS A 168 -13.46 12.02 4.14
CA LYS A 168 -13.60 13.48 3.98
C LYS A 168 -13.97 14.16 5.30
N SER A 169 -14.81 13.52 6.09
CA SER A 169 -15.25 14.00 7.40
C SER A 169 -14.10 14.06 8.40
N GLU A 170 -13.20 13.07 8.38
CA GLU A 170 -11.98 13.09 9.18
C GLU A 170 -10.97 14.15 8.69
N VAL A 171 -10.87 14.42 7.38
CA VAL A 171 -10.02 15.51 6.85
C VAL A 171 -10.50 16.86 7.42
N ILE A 172 -11.81 17.06 7.45
CA ILE A 172 -12.41 18.27 8.00
C ILE A 172 -12.05 18.42 9.48
N ILE A 173 -12.21 17.37 10.28
CA ILE A 173 -11.86 17.37 11.71
C ILE A 173 -10.36 17.60 11.91
N ALA A 174 -9.49 16.89 11.18
CA ALA A 174 -8.05 17.03 11.28
C ALA A 174 -7.59 18.47 10.96
N ASN A 175 -8.11 19.06 9.88
CA ASN A 175 -7.81 20.45 9.52
C ASN A 175 -8.26 21.44 10.61
N MET A 176 -9.42 21.19 11.24
CA MET A 176 -9.90 22.01 12.36
C MET A 176 -8.98 21.90 13.57
N LEU A 177 -8.61 20.67 13.96
CA LEU A 177 -7.67 20.42 15.05
C LEU A 177 -6.35 21.14 14.84
N VAL A 178 -5.80 21.10 13.62
CA VAL A 178 -4.59 21.86 13.30
C VAL A 178 -4.82 23.37 13.37
N SER A 179 -5.88 23.87 12.74
CA SER A 179 -6.16 25.31 12.70
C SER A 179 -6.33 25.92 14.09
N GLU A 180 -6.80 25.11 15.05
CA GLU A 180 -6.98 25.50 16.44
C GLU A 180 -5.79 25.16 17.35
N GLU A 181 -4.70 24.65 16.76
CA GLU A 181 -3.46 24.25 17.42
C GLU A 181 -3.67 23.18 18.52
N VAL A 182 -4.62 22.27 18.30
CA VAL A 182 -4.93 21.16 19.21
C VAL A 182 -3.99 19.98 18.90
N PRO A 183 -3.17 19.50 19.86
CA PRO A 183 -2.35 18.33 19.64
C PRO A 183 -3.22 17.07 19.48
N PHE A 184 -2.96 16.29 18.43
CA PHE A 184 -3.66 15.03 18.20
C PHE A 184 -2.77 13.96 17.56
N VAL A 185 -3.18 12.70 17.71
CA VAL A 185 -2.63 11.54 17.02
C VAL A 185 -3.79 10.83 16.32
N TYR A 186 -3.59 10.44 15.07
CA TYR A 186 -4.58 9.72 14.28
C TYR A 186 -4.40 8.20 14.42
N GLU A 187 -5.49 7.44 14.58
CA GLU A 187 -5.50 5.97 14.64
C GLU A 187 -4.53 5.32 15.66
N GLU A 188 -4.28 5.96 16.80
CA GLU A 188 -3.42 5.40 17.85
C GLU A 188 -4.12 4.24 18.58
N PRO A 189 -3.55 3.01 18.63
CA PRO A 189 -4.18 1.89 19.32
C PRO A 189 -4.40 2.16 20.82
N LEU A 190 -5.65 2.01 21.28
CA LEU A 190 -6.04 2.18 22.67
C LEU A 190 -6.30 0.83 23.33
N TYR A 191 -5.55 0.55 24.40
CA TYR A 191 -5.66 -0.69 25.16
C TYR A 191 -6.40 -0.48 26.48
N ALA A 192 -7.41 -1.31 26.73
CA ALA A 192 -8.10 -1.38 28.01
C ALA A 192 -7.34 -2.26 29.02
N PRO A 193 -7.60 -2.10 30.34
CA PRO A 193 -6.97 -2.91 31.39
C PRO A 193 -7.25 -4.42 31.28
N ASP A 194 -8.34 -4.81 30.61
CA ASP A 194 -8.71 -6.21 30.36
C ASP A 194 -8.01 -6.83 29.13
N GLY A 195 -7.11 -6.07 28.48
CA GLY A 195 -6.33 -6.50 27.32
C GLY A 195 -7.06 -6.38 25.98
N THR A 196 -8.32 -5.94 25.99
CA THR A 196 -9.06 -5.62 24.76
C THR A 196 -8.58 -4.27 24.20
N MET A 197 -8.74 -4.06 22.90
CA MET A 197 -8.26 -2.83 22.25
C MET A 197 -9.17 -2.37 21.11
N PHE A 198 -9.22 -1.05 20.92
CA PHE A 198 -9.84 -0.40 19.77
C PHE A 198 -8.94 0.71 19.24
N LEU A 199 -9.16 1.11 17.98
CA LEU A 199 -8.51 2.27 17.38
C LEU A 199 -9.52 3.42 17.34
N PRO A 200 -9.30 4.51 18.09
CA PRO A 200 -9.98 5.78 17.90
C PRO A 200 -9.65 6.37 16.53
N ASP A 201 -10.53 7.22 15.99
CA ASP A 201 -10.17 8.01 14.81
C ASP A 201 -9.12 9.06 15.17
N PHE A 202 -9.34 9.82 16.26
CA PHE A 202 -8.35 10.75 16.78
C PHE A 202 -8.17 10.61 18.29
N THR A 203 -6.93 10.66 18.75
CA THR A 203 -6.57 10.85 20.15
C THR A 203 -6.12 12.28 20.31
N VAL A 204 -6.92 13.11 20.98
CA VAL A 204 -6.72 14.56 21.08
C VAL A 204 -6.35 14.95 22.51
N LYS A 205 -5.54 15.99 22.67
CA LYS A 205 -5.18 16.54 23.99
C LYS A 205 -5.76 17.92 24.18
N PHE A 206 -6.65 18.05 25.16
CA PHE A 206 -7.26 19.30 25.57
C PHE A 206 -6.83 19.64 26.99
N ARG A 207 -6.23 20.82 27.21
CA ARG A 207 -5.78 21.29 28.55
C ARG A 207 -4.93 20.27 29.34
N GLY A 208 -4.16 19.44 28.64
CA GLY A 208 -3.33 18.39 29.24
C GLY A 208 -4.04 17.05 29.48
N GLU A 209 -5.35 16.98 29.27
CA GLU A 209 -6.15 15.77 29.37
C GLU A 209 -6.33 15.11 27.98
N THR A 210 -6.20 13.79 27.93
CA THR A 210 -6.41 13.00 26.70
C THR A 210 -7.89 12.66 26.52
N TYR A 211 -8.40 12.84 25.30
CA TYR A 211 -9.72 12.44 24.86
C TYR A 211 -9.63 11.61 23.57
N TYR A 212 -10.61 10.73 23.37
CA TYR A 212 -10.69 9.86 22.20
C TYR A 212 -11.89 10.28 21.37
N TRP A 213 -11.66 10.67 20.12
CA TRP A 213 -12.68 11.19 19.21
C TRP A 213 -12.97 10.17 18.12
N GLU A 214 -14.25 9.81 18.00
CA GLU A 214 -14.79 8.94 16.96
C GLU A 214 -15.73 9.73 16.03
N HIS A 215 -15.59 9.48 14.73
CA HIS A 215 -16.49 9.99 13.71
C HIS A 215 -17.41 8.87 13.20
N VAL A 216 -18.69 8.98 13.53
CA VAL A 216 -19.70 7.94 13.30
C VAL A 216 -20.50 8.27 12.05
N GLY A 217 -20.29 7.48 11.00
CA GLY A 217 -20.90 7.71 9.70
C GLY A 217 -22.16 6.90 9.43
N ARG A 218 -21.97 5.65 9.00
CA ARG A 218 -22.96 4.80 8.33
C ARG A 218 -23.91 4.08 9.30
N LEU A 219 -24.64 4.84 10.11
CA LEU A 219 -25.62 4.27 11.06
C LEU A 219 -26.84 3.63 10.39
N ASP A 220 -27.03 3.85 9.09
CA ASP A 220 -28.04 3.19 8.25
C ASP A 220 -27.78 1.69 8.08
N LEU A 221 -26.53 1.25 8.16
CA LEU A 221 -26.15 -0.16 8.07
C LEU A 221 -26.30 -0.86 9.43
N PRO A 222 -27.14 -1.91 9.54
CA PRO A 222 -27.38 -2.61 10.82
C PRO A 222 -26.13 -3.17 11.48
N ASP A 223 -25.22 -3.76 10.69
CA ASP A 223 -23.98 -4.37 11.19
C ASP A 223 -23.00 -3.31 11.72
N TYR A 224 -22.92 -2.16 11.05
CA TYR A 224 -22.08 -1.04 11.49
C TYR A 224 -22.60 -0.45 12.81
N ARG A 225 -23.92 -0.26 12.91
CA ARG A 225 -24.56 0.21 14.14
C ARG A 225 -24.30 -0.74 15.31
N ALA A 226 -24.47 -2.04 15.11
CA ALA A 226 -24.20 -3.03 16.15
C ALA A 226 -22.73 -3.03 16.60
N HIS A 227 -21.79 -2.87 15.65
CA HIS A 227 -20.37 -2.73 15.98
C HIS A 227 -20.08 -1.44 16.76
N TRP A 228 -20.68 -0.33 16.35
CA TRP A 228 -20.55 0.95 17.05
C TRP A 228 -21.08 0.87 18.49
N GLU A 229 -22.24 0.27 18.72
CA GLU A 229 -22.80 0.09 20.07
C GLU A 229 -21.88 -0.72 20.99
N ILE A 230 -21.16 -1.72 20.45
CA ILE A 230 -20.16 -2.48 21.21
C ILE A 230 -18.98 -1.57 21.58
N LYS A 231 -18.51 -0.76 20.62
CA LYS A 231 -17.38 0.15 20.79
C LYS A 231 -17.71 1.27 21.80
N GLU A 232 -18.90 1.86 21.71
CA GLU A 232 -19.40 2.89 22.63
C GLU A 232 -19.48 2.36 24.07
N LYS A 233 -20.09 1.19 24.27
CA LYS A 233 -20.13 0.54 25.61
C LYS A 233 -18.75 0.20 26.13
N TRP A 234 -17.81 -0.14 25.24
CA TRP A 234 -16.43 -0.40 25.62
C TRP A 234 -15.70 0.86 26.10
N TYR A 235 -15.88 2.00 25.43
CA TYR A 235 -15.36 3.28 25.89
C TYR A 235 -15.97 3.71 27.22
N GLU A 236 -17.30 3.62 27.36
CA GLU A 236 -17.99 4.00 28.60
C GLU A 236 -17.50 3.17 29.81
N LYS A 237 -17.24 1.87 29.58
CA LYS A 237 -16.73 0.95 30.60
C LYS A 237 -15.28 1.24 30.98
N ASN A 238 -14.40 1.51 30.01
CA ASN A 238 -12.95 1.54 30.23
C ASN A 238 -12.37 2.97 30.38
N PHE A 239 -13.01 3.97 29.76
CA PHE A 239 -12.56 5.36 29.69
C PHE A 239 -13.74 6.33 29.87
N PRO A 240 -14.45 6.28 31.02
CA PRO A 240 -15.67 7.05 31.24
C PRO A 240 -15.44 8.57 31.10
N GLY A 241 -16.29 9.23 30.33
CA GLY A 241 -16.23 10.68 30.11
C GLY A 241 -15.07 11.18 29.24
N LYS A 242 -14.34 10.27 28.56
CA LYS A 242 -13.22 10.62 27.66
C LYS A 242 -13.54 10.46 26.17
N LEU A 243 -14.72 9.94 25.83
CA LEU A 243 -15.17 9.74 24.46
C LEU A 243 -15.83 11.02 23.90
N LEU A 244 -15.38 11.46 22.73
CA LEU A 244 -15.97 12.53 21.93
C LEU A 244 -16.52 11.93 20.65
N ILE A 245 -17.73 12.34 20.24
CA ILE A 245 -18.42 11.75 19.10
C ILE A 245 -18.87 12.85 18.16
N THR A 246 -18.62 12.65 16.87
CA THR A 246 -19.27 13.41 15.80
C THR A 246 -20.02 12.47 14.88
N TYR A 247 -21.14 12.94 14.34
CA TYR A 247 -21.95 12.17 13.40
C TYR A 247 -21.83 12.74 11.99
N GLU A 248 -21.93 11.87 10.99
CA GLU A 248 -22.00 12.30 9.59
C GLU A 248 -23.25 13.16 9.35
N GLY A 249 -23.05 14.33 8.74
CA GLY A 249 -24.12 15.28 8.48
C GLY A 249 -23.59 16.61 7.95
N LYS A 250 -24.51 17.47 7.49
CA LYS A 250 -24.14 18.81 6.97
C LYS A 250 -23.51 19.72 8.04
N ASP A 251 -23.83 19.46 9.31
CA ASP A 251 -23.39 20.27 10.45
C ASP A 251 -22.11 19.73 11.11
N LEU A 252 -21.41 18.77 10.47
CA LEU A 252 -20.17 18.19 10.99
C LEU A 252 -19.15 19.25 11.41
N SER A 253 -18.97 20.25 10.57
CA SER A 253 -17.98 21.32 10.82
C SER A 253 -18.32 22.11 12.08
N THR A 254 -19.60 22.40 12.29
CA THR A 254 -20.08 23.12 13.48
C THR A 254 -19.94 22.25 14.72
N ALA A 255 -20.37 20.99 14.65
CA ALA A 255 -20.28 20.05 15.77
C ALA A 255 -18.83 19.81 16.21
N ALA A 256 -17.92 19.63 15.26
CA ALA A 256 -16.49 19.48 15.55
C ALA A 256 -15.92 20.76 16.19
N MET A 257 -16.30 21.94 15.67
CA MET A 257 -15.85 23.21 16.23
C MET A 257 -16.36 23.44 17.66
N ASP A 258 -17.60 23.05 17.95
CA ASP A 258 -18.20 23.17 19.27
C ASP A 258 -17.49 22.27 20.29
N ILE A 259 -17.10 21.05 19.87
CA ILE A 259 -16.28 20.15 20.69
C ILE A 259 -14.92 20.79 20.98
N ILE A 260 -14.23 21.31 19.96
CA ILE A 260 -12.91 21.93 20.12
C ILE A 260 -13.00 23.14 21.05
N LYS A 261 -13.94 24.05 20.82
CA LYS A 261 -14.12 25.25 21.65
C LYS A 261 -14.58 24.93 23.07
N GLY A 262 -15.38 23.88 23.25
CA GLY A 262 -15.84 23.44 24.57
C GLY A 262 -14.71 22.89 25.45
N HIS A 263 -13.62 22.38 24.85
CA HIS A 263 -12.54 21.71 25.56
C HIS A 263 -11.19 22.48 25.51
N LYS A 264 -11.02 23.47 24.62
CA LYS A 264 -9.87 24.38 24.59
C LYS A 264 -9.79 25.24 25.85
#